data_AF-A0A8K1G154-F1
#
_entry.id   AF-A0A8K1G154-F1
#
_cell.length_a   1.000
_cell.length_b   1.000
_cell.length_c   1.000
_cell.angle_alpha   90.00
_cell.angle_beta   90.00
_cell.angle_gamma   90.00
#
_symmetry.space_group_name_H-M   'P 1'
#
loop_
_entity.id
_entity.type
_entity.pdbx_description
1 polymer ?
#
loop_
_entity_poly.entity_id
_entity_poly.type
_entity_poly.pdbx_seq_one_letter_code
_entity_poly.pdbx_strand_id
1 'polypeptide(L)'
;MKCLNHFGGYLCLPRSAALLSPAPGPAPAPPPGPAPPPGPAPPPPGPAPDGRCPPGFGPAPDGTCADVDECAGPPPCRPSQDCINLPGGFECRCPPGYRHRDTECVDEDECQFRWCQHSCANSPGAFSCRCNPGFSLGPDGRSCLGQSPPRPP
;
A
#
# COMPACT_ATOMS: atom_id res chain seq x y z
N MET A 1 -20.86 -49.52 -8.46
CA MET A 1 -20.94 -50.16 -7.14
C MET A 1 -20.66 -51.63 -7.37
N LYS A 2 -19.81 -52.26 -6.57
CA LYS A 2 -19.52 -53.70 -6.68
C LYS A 2 -20.07 -54.31 -5.39
N CYS A 3 -21.16 -55.07 -5.48
CA CYS A 3 -21.74 -55.75 -4.33
C CYS A 3 -21.28 -57.21 -4.40
N LEU A 4 -20.67 -57.71 -3.32
CA LEU A 4 -20.32 -59.12 -3.18
C LEU A 4 -21.32 -59.79 -2.24
N ASN A 5 -21.71 -61.01 -2.59
CA ASN A 5 -22.68 -61.80 -1.83
C ASN A 5 -21.96 -62.50 -0.68
N HIS A 6 -22.37 -62.24 0.57
CA HIS A 6 -21.76 -62.87 1.75
C HIS A 6 -22.85 -63.27 2.75
N PHE A 7 -22.96 -64.58 3.04
CA PHE A 7 -23.84 -65.22 4.03
C PHE A 7 -25.20 -64.52 4.26
N GLY A 8 -26.07 -64.57 3.25
CA GLY A 8 -27.48 -64.20 3.41
C GLY A 8 -27.81 -62.71 3.24
N GLY A 9 -26.87 -61.89 2.76
CA GLY A 9 -27.14 -60.50 2.40
C GLY A 9 -26.14 -59.90 1.41
N TYR A 10 -26.53 -58.77 0.79
CA TYR A 10 -25.66 -57.99 -0.10
C TYR A 10 -25.00 -56.86 0.69
N LEU A 11 -23.68 -56.93 0.88
CA LEU A 11 -22.91 -55.81 1.40
C LEU A 11 -22.40 -54.97 0.23
N CYS A 12 -23.00 -53.80 0.01
CA CYS A 12 -22.59 -52.88 -1.04
C CYS A 12 -21.61 -51.86 -0.46
N LEU A 13 -20.33 -51.96 -0.84
CA LEU A 13 -19.36 -50.93 -0.51
C LEU A 13 -19.62 -49.69 -1.38
N PRO A 14 -19.63 -48.47 -0.79
CA PRO A 14 -19.65 -47.25 -1.59
C PRO A 14 -18.44 -47.25 -2.52
N ARG A 15 -18.60 -46.79 -3.77
CA ARG A 15 -17.44 -46.47 -4.63
C ARG A 15 -16.58 -45.53 -3.81
N SER A 16 -15.30 -45.86 -3.63
CA SER A 16 -14.31 -45.03 -2.95
C SER A 16 -14.59 -43.57 -3.26
N ALA A 17 -14.97 -42.80 -2.22
CA ALA A 17 -14.99 -41.36 -2.33
C ALA A 17 -13.54 -40.96 -2.60
N ALA A 18 -13.23 -40.67 -3.86
CA ALA A 18 -11.96 -40.08 -4.22
C ALA A 18 -11.84 -38.82 -3.35
N LEU A 19 -10.80 -38.77 -2.52
CA LEU A 19 -10.41 -37.59 -1.79
C LEU A 19 -10.18 -36.50 -2.84
N LEU A 20 -11.18 -35.66 -3.06
CA LEU A 20 -11.06 -34.46 -3.89
C LEU A 20 -10.10 -33.55 -3.13
N SER A 21 -8.82 -33.62 -3.46
CA SER A 21 -7.83 -32.66 -2.99
C SER A 21 -8.39 -31.26 -3.23
N PRO A 22 -8.33 -30.35 -2.24
CA PRO A 22 -8.77 -28.98 -2.45
C PRO A 22 -8.01 -28.42 -3.64
N ALA A 23 -8.74 -27.89 -4.62
CA ALA A 23 -8.14 -27.22 -5.75
C ALA A 23 -7.17 -26.15 -5.23
N PRO A 24 -5.96 -26.02 -5.80
CA PRO A 24 -5.07 -24.94 -5.43
C PRO A 24 -5.83 -23.62 -5.60
N GLY A 25 -5.87 -22.82 -4.54
CA GLY A 25 -6.47 -21.49 -4.58
C GLY A 25 -5.82 -20.63 -5.66
N PRO A 26 -6.50 -19.56 -6.12
CA PRO A 26 -5.91 -18.66 -7.10
C PRO A 26 -4.57 -18.13 -6.58
N ALA A 27 -3.56 -18.14 -7.46
CA ALA A 27 -2.26 -17.58 -7.14
C ALA A 27 -2.42 -16.09 -6.74
N PRO A 28 -1.62 -15.59 -5.77
CA PRO A 28 -1.65 -14.18 -5.41
C PRO A 28 -1.33 -13.34 -6.65
N ALA A 29 -2.05 -12.22 -6.80
CA ALA A 29 -1.77 -11.27 -7.86
C ALA A 29 -0.30 -10.80 -7.75
N PRO A 30 0.42 -10.65 -8.88
CA PRO A 30 1.76 -10.07 -8.84
C PRO A 30 1.69 -8.67 -8.21
N PRO A 31 2.76 -8.22 -7.52
CA PRO A 31 2.81 -6.86 -7.01
C PRO A 31 2.58 -5.88 -8.17
N PRO A 32 1.97 -4.70 -7.91
CA PRO A 32 1.86 -3.68 -8.94
C PRO A 32 3.27 -3.43 -9.49
N GLY A 33 3.38 -3.46 -10.82
CA GLY A 33 4.65 -3.15 -11.48
C GLY A 33 5.12 -1.74 -11.10
N PRO A 34 6.40 -1.41 -11.35
CA PRO A 34 6.86 -0.04 -11.19
C PRO A 34 5.93 0.91 -11.94
N ALA A 35 5.59 2.03 -11.31
CA ALA A 35 4.80 3.06 -11.97
C ALA A 35 5.47 3.44 -13.30
N PRO A 36 4.69 3.66 -14.39
CA PRO A 36 5.26 4.16 -15.62
C PRO A 36 6.05 5.45 -15.34
N PRO A 37 7.14 5.72 -16.08
CA PRO A 37 7.85 6.98 -15.91
C PRO A 37 6.87 8.14 -16.11
N PRO A 38 6.99 9.23 -15.34
CA PRO A 38 6.17 10.40 -15.57
C PRO A 38 6.35 10.84 -17.03
N GLY A 39 5.25 11.19 -17.69
CA GLY A 39 5.30 11.75 -19.04
C GLY A 39 6.13 13.04 -19.07
N PRO A 40 6.46 13.55 -20.27
CA PRO A 40 7.10 14.85 -20.39
C PRO A 40 6.24 15.92 -19.69
N ALA A 41 6.89 16.79 -18.91
CA ALA A 41 6.21 17.90 -18.26
C ALA A 41 5.53 18.81 -19.29
N PRO A 42 4.35 19.38 -18.99
CA PRO A 42 3.76 20.40 -19.85
C PRO A 42 4.72 21.60 -19.99
N PRO A 43 4.70 22.33 -21.13
CA PRO A 43 5.53 23.52 -21.29
C PRO A 43 5.17 24.58 -20.24
N PRO A 44 6.15 25.37 -19.77
CA PRO A 44 5.89 26.43 -18.81
C PRO A 44 4.91 27.47 -19.39
N PRO A 45 4.06 28.07 -18.56
CA PRO A 45 3.14 29.10 -19.02
C PRO A 45 3.90 30.33 -19.52
N GLY A 46 3.32 31.00 -20.52
CA GLY A 46 3.77 32.32 -20.93
C GLY A 46 3.13 33.43 -20.10
N PRO A 47 3.65 34.67 -20.18
CA PRO A 47 3.02 35.83 -19.57
C PRO A 47 1.67 36.15 -20.24
N ALA A 48 0.76 36.72 -19.46
CA ALA A 48 -0.52 37.25 -19.92
C ALA A 48 -0.32 38.47 -20.85
N PRO A 49 -1.36 38.94 -21.57
CA PRO A 49 -1.25 40.07 -22.52
C PRO A 49 -0.76 41.38 -21.87
N ASP A 50 -0.98 41.54 -20.57
CA ASP A 50 -0.49 42.66 -19.75
C ASP A 50 0.97 42.47 -19.28
N GLY A 51 1.65 41.43 -19.75
CA GLY A 51 3.05 41.14 -19.47
C GLY A 51 3.31 40.51 -18.10
N ARG A 52 2.27 40.15 -17.35
CA ARG A 52 2.40 39.54 -16.02
C ARG A 52 2.36 38.03 -16.08
N CYS A 53 3.15 37.39 -15.24
CA CYS A 53 3.07 35.95 -15.05
C CYS A 53 1.81 35.55 -14.26
N PRO A 54 1.28 34.33 -14.49
CA PRO A 54 0.20 33.79 -13.66
C PRO A 54 0.59 33.74 -12.18
N PRO A 55 -0.39 33.72 -11.25
CA PRO A 55 -0.12 33.52 -9.82
C PRO A 55 0.72 32.27 -9.57
N GLY A 56 1.72 32.36 -8.67
CA GLY A 56 2.67 31.28 -8.41
C GLY A 56 3.84 31.19 -9.40
N PHE A 57 3.91 32.09 -10.40
CA PHE A 57 5.00 32.12 -11.36
C PHE A 57 5.72 33.47 -11.39
N GLY A 58 7.04 33.41 -11.53
CA GLY A 58 7.93 34.56 -11.67
C GLY A 58 8.49 34.67 -13.10
N PRO A 59 8.89 35.89 -13.53
CA PRO A 59 9.51 36.07 -14.84
C PRO A 59 10.87 35.37 -14.91
N ALA A 60 11.05 34.53 -15.93
CA ALA A 60 12.30 33.84 -16.21
C ALA A 60 13.16 34.61 -17.24
N PRO A 61 14.49 34.36 -17.29
CA PRO A 61 15.39 35.08 -18.21
C PRO A 61 15.07 34.90 -19.71
N ASP A 62 14.36 33.82 -20.07
CA ASP A 62 13.97 33.48 -21.44
C ASP A 62 12.61 34.09 -21.84
N GLY A 63 12.01 34.92 -20.99
CA GLY A 63 10.70 35.53 -21.23
C GLY A 63 9.51 34.60 -20.98
N THR A 64 9.75 33.39 -20.45
CA THR A 64 8.69 32.51 -19.93
C THR A 64 8.38 32.81 -18.47
N CYS A 65 7.33 32.19 -17.94
CA CYS A 65 7.02 32.22 -16.52
C CYS A 65 7.49 30.92 -15.87
N ALA A 66 8.50 31.05 -15.00
CA ALA A 66 9.00 29.94 -14.20
C ALA A 66 8.22 29.84 -12.90
N ASP A 67 7.98 28.62 -12.46
CA ASP A 67 7.35 28.33 -11.18
C ASP A 67 8.17 28.91 -10.04
N VAL A 68 7.50 29.51 -9.06
CA VAL A 68 8.14 30.02 -7.84
C VAL A 68 8.15 28.89 -6.82
N ASP A 69 9.32 28.45 -6.40
CA ASP A 69 9.42 27.45 -5.33
C ASP A 69 9.18 28.11 -3.96
N GLU A 70 7.93 28.07 -3.48
CA GLU A 70 7.61 28.61 -2.16
C GLU A 70 8.18 27.77 -1.00
N CYS A 71 8.57 26.52 -1.26
CA CYS A 71 9.19 25.64 -0.27
C CYS A 71 10.69 25.93 -0.07
N ALA A 72 11.37 26.52 -1.05
CA ALA A 72 12.76 26.94 -0.95
C ALA A 72 12.97 28.21 -0.11
N GLY A 73 11.88 28.95 0.17
CA GLY A 73 11.87 30.18 0.95
C GLY A 73 11.53 29.97 2.43
N PRO A 74 10.99 31.01 3.10
CA PRO A 74 10.41 30.87 4.43
C PRO A 74 9.34 29.76 4.41
N PRO A 75 9.37 28.81 5.36
CA PRO A 75 8.50 27.64 5.32
C PRO A 75 7.03 28.07 5.33
N PRO A 76 6.27 27.78 4.25
CA PRO A 76 4.88 28.21 4.15
C PRO A 76 3.93 27.26 4.90
N CYS A 77 4.43 26.06 5.24
CA CYS A 77 3.72 25.02 5.96
C CYS A 77 3.98 25.06 7.47
N ARG A 78 3.13 24.36 8.24
CA ARG A 78 3.36 24.18 9.68
C ARG A 78 4.58 23.26 9.92
N PRO A 79 5.24 23.36 11.09
CA PRO A 79 6.44 22.57 11.38
C PRO A 79 6.27 21.04 11.30
N SER A 80 5.04 20.53 11.45
CA SER A 80 4.74 19.09 11.37
C SER A 80 4.36 18.61 9.96
N GLN A 81 4.47 19.47 8.94
CA GLN A 81 4.03 19.20 7.57
C GLN A 81 5.20 19.31 6.61
N ASP A 82 5.18 18.46 5.59
CA ASP A 82 6.09 18.55 4.46
C ASP A 82 5.53 19.54 3.44
N CYS A 83 6.40 20.45 2.97
CA CYS A 83 6.08 21.35 1.87
C CYS A 83 6.42 20.67 0.54
N ILE A 84 5.45 20.61 -0.36
CA ILE A 84 5.61 20.06 -1.71
C ILE A 84 5.38 21.19 -2.69
N ASN A 85 6.43 21.58 -3.41
CA ASN A 85 6.32 22.57 -4.48
C ASN A 85 5.56 21.99 -5.67
N LEU A 86 4.59 22.73 -6.20
CA LEU A 86 3.74 22.35 -7.32
C LEU A 86 3.73 23.46 -8.38
N PRO A 87 3.50 23.15 -9.67
CA PRO A 87 3.36 24.21 -10.65
C PRO A 87 2.22 25.18 -10.30
N GLY A 88 2.55 26.44 -10.03
CA GLY A 88 1.63 27.51 -9.66
C GLY A 88 1.35 27.64 -8.16
N GLY A 89 2.10 26.95 -7.31
CA GLY A 89 2.04 27.13 -5.85
C GLY A 89 2.61 25.94 -5.08
N PHE A 90 2.08 25.68 -3.89
CA PHE A 90 2.57 24.60 -3.04
C PHE A 90 1.44 23.88 -2.33
N GLU A 91 1.74 22.68 -1.85
CA GLU A 91 0.85 21.91 -0.99
C GLU A 91 1.57 21.48 0.28
N CYS A 92 0.92 21.66 1.43
CA CYS A 92 1.38 21.13 2.69
C CYS A 92 0.74 19.78 2.95
N ARG A 93 1.55 18.73 3.09
CA ARG A 93 1.07 17.37 3.39
C ARG A 93 1.62 16.86 4.71
N CYS A 94 0.87 15.97 5.34
CA CYS A 94 1.44 15.20 6.45
C CYS A 94 2.47 14.19 5.92
N PRO A 95 3.55 13.96 6.69
CA PRO A 95 4.50 12.92 6.35
C PRO A 95 3.82 11.54 6.22
N PRO A 96 4.42 10.58 5.50
CA PRO A 96 3.89 9.22 5.40
C PRO A 96 3.66 8.60 6.80
N GLY A 97 2.50 7.95 7.00
CA GLY A 97 2.09 7.39 8.29
C GLY A 97 1.48 8.41 9.26
N TYR A 98 1.29 9.66 8.84
CA TYR A 98 0.60 10.68 9.62
C TYR A 98 -0.65 11.16 8.89
N ARG A 99 -1.68 11.50 9.68
CA ARG A 99 -2.93 12.08 9.19
C ARG A 99 -3.18 13.45 9.77
N HIS A 100 -3.92 14.26 9.02
CA HIS A 100 -4.30 15.58 9.48
C HIS A 100 -5.33 15.48 10.61
N ARG A 101 -5.03 16.11 11.75
CA ARG A 101 -5.98 16.27 12.85
C ARG A 101 -5.94 17.71 13.34
N ASP A 102 -7.06 18.39 13.16
CA ASP A 102 -7.21 19.82 13.43
C ASP A 102 -6.21 20.68 12.65
N THR A 103 -5.06 21.01 13.25
CA THR A 103 -4.01 21.82 12.66
C THR A 103 -2.64 21.15 12.64
N GLU A 104 -2.54 19.88 13.03
CA GLU A 104 -1.28 19.15 13.17
C GLU A 104 -1.34 17.79 12.48
N CYS A 105 -0.17 17.26 12.18
CA CYS A 105 -0.03 15.89 11.68
C CYS A 105 0.16 14.98 12.88
N VAL A 106 -0.80 14.07 13.07
CA VAL A 106 -0.75 13.07 14.12
C VAL A 106 -0.48 11.71 13.52
N ASP A 107 0.29 10.92 14.24
CA ASP A 107 0.56 9.53 13.90
C ASP A 107 -0.76 8.77 13.63
N GLU A 108 -0.81 8.07 12.51
CA GLU A 108 -1.94 7.20 12.18
C GLU A 108 -1.71 5.84 12.79
N ASP A 109 -2.39 5.53 13.90
CA ASP A 109 -2.26 4.23 14.56
C ASP A 109 -2.87 3.10 13.72
N GLU A 110 -2.04 2.46 12.90
CA GLU A 110 -2.47 1.42 11.98
C GLU A 110 -2.99 0.16 12.69
N CYS A 111 -2.62 -0.01 13.97
CA CYS A 111 -3.08 -1.14 14.78
C CYS A 111 -4.58 -1.06 15.10
N GLN A 112 -5.19 0.12 15.03
CA GLN A 112 -6.64 0.29 15.21
C GLN A 112 -7.44 -0.36 14.07
N PHE A 113 -6.82 -0.54 12.90
CA PHE A 113 -7.47 -1.12 11.72
C PHE A 113 -7.26 -2.63 11.58
N ARG A 114 -6.65 -3.28 12.58
CA ARG A 114 -6.39 -4.74 12.61
C ARG A 114 -5.68 -5.26 11.36
N TRP A 115 -4.69 -4.52 10.85
CA TRP A 115 -3.92 -4.88 9.65
C TRP A 115 -2.98 -6.09 9.84
N CYS A 116 -2.66 -6.46 11.07
CA CYS A 116 -1.81 -7.61 11.40
C CYS A 116 -2.63 -8.88 11.65
N GLN A 117 -2.14 -10.04 11.21
CA GLN A 117 -2.77 -11.33 11.52
C GLN A 117 -2.73 -11.69 13.02
N HIS A 118 -1.62 -11.34 13.69
CA HIS A 118 -1.41 -11.60 15.12
C HIS A 118 -1.22 -10.28 15.89
N SER A 119 -0.06 -10.06 16.48
CA SER A 119 0.20 -8.87 17.30
C SER A 119 0.61 -7.69 16.43
N CYS A 120 0.23 -6.48 16.84
CA CYS A 120 0.59 -5.22 16.19
C CYS A 120 1.28 -4.31 17.20
N ALA A 121 2.33 -3.61 16.75
CA ALA A 121 3.00 -2.57 17.52
C ALA A 121 3.08 -1.31 16.66
N ASN A 122 2.39 -0.26 17.11
CA ASN A 122 2.41 1.06 16.49
C ASN A 122 3.70 1.82 16.86
N SER A 123 4.19 2.66 15.95
CA SER A 123 5.33 3.54 16.12
C SER A 123 5.14 4.83 15.30
N PRO A 124 5.79 5.95 15.65
CA PRO A 124 5.60 7.20 14.91
C PRO A 124 5.92 7.06 13.40
N GLY A 125 4.90 7.18 12.55
CA GLY A 125 4.94 7.08 11.09
C GLY A 125 4.94 5.66 10.52
N ALA A 126 4.76 4.62 11.34
CA ALA A 126 4.78 3.23 10.89
C ALA A 126 4.23 2.23 11.93
N PHE A 127 3.95 1.01 11.50
CA PHE A 127 3.63 -0.10 12.38
C PHE A 127 4.45 -1.36 12.05
N SER A 128 4.50 -2.29 13.01
CA SER A 128 5.09 -3.61 12.82
C SER A 128 4.17 -4.73 13.30
N CYS A 129 4.01 -5.75 12.47
CA CYS A 129 3.31 -6.97 12.84
C CYS A 129 4.27 -8.00 13.44
N ARG A 130 3.81 -8.73 14.45
CA ARG A 130 4.57 -9.81 15.10
C ARG A 130 3.75 -11.08 15.15
N CYS A 131 4.38 -12.19 14.77
CA CYS A 131 3.78 -13.50 14.80
C CYS A 131 4.00 -14.20 16.14
N ASN A 132 3.01 -14.99 16.56
CA ASN A 132 3.13 -15.88 17.71
C ASN A 132 4.24 -16.94 17.48
N PRO A 133 4.80 -17.53 18.56
CA PRO A 133 5.80 -18.59 18.44
C PRO A 133 5.34 -19.72 17.51
N GLY A 134 6.24 -20.18 16.63
CA GLY A 134 5.95 -21.21 15.62
C GLY A 134 5.48 -20.68 14.26
N PHE A 135 5.33 -19.35 14.12
CA PHE A 135 4.95 -18.69 12.87
C PHE A 135 6.01 -17.66 12.46
N SER A 136 6.20 -17.51 11.16
CA SER A 136 7.10 -16.51 10.56
C SER A 136 6.30 -15.42 9.85
N LEU A 137 6.79 -14.19 9.89
CA LEU A 137 6.14 -13.06 9.19
C LEU A 137 6.23 -13.29 7.68
N GLY A 138 5.09 -13.15 7.01
CA GLY A 138 4.96 -13.27 5.56
C GLY A 138 5.64 -12.11 4.82
N PRO A 139 5.82 -12.24 3.50
CA PRO A 139 6.45 -11.22 2.66
C PRO A 139 5.62 -9.92 2.56
N ASP A 140 4.33 -9.98 2.90
CA ASP A 140 3.43 -8.84 3.00
C ASP A 140 3.63 -8.03 4.30
N GLY A 141 4.48 -8.51 5.21
CA GLY A 141 4.73 -7.88 6.51
C GLY A 141 3.54 -7.92 7.46
N ARG A 142 2.47 -8.66 7.12
CA ARG A 142 1.18 -8.64 7.83
C ARG A 142 0.68 -10.03 8.20
N SER A 143 0.89 -11.00 7.30
CA SER A 143 0.48 -12.39 7.49
C SER A 143 1.52 -13.19 8.29
N CYS A 144 1.09 -14.28 8.88
CA CYS A 144 1.90 -15.20 9.68
C CYS A 144 1.80 -16.60 9.09
N LEU A 145 2.90 -17.07 8.52
CA LEU A 145 3.02 -18.37 7.89
C LEU A 145 3.49 -19.38 8.94
N GLY A 146 2.68 -20.41 9.18
CA GLY A 146 3.10 -21.54 10.01
C GLY A 146 4.16 -22.35 9.28
N GLN A 147 5.11 -22.91 10.01
CA GLN A 147 5.89 -24.03 9.47
C GLN A 147 4.95 -25.23 9.44
N SER A 148 4.48 -25.62 8.24
CA SER A 148 3.85 -26.93 8.06
C SER A 148 4.75 -27.97 8.72
N PRO A 149 4.26 -28.85 9.62
CA PRO A 149 5.08 -29.95 10.07
C PRO A 149 5.55 -30.73 8.84
N PRO A 150 6.81 -31.20 8.79
CA PRO A 150 7.27 -32.02 7.69
C PRO A 150 6.28 -33.17 7.51
N ARG A 151 5.74 -33.32 6.29
CA ARG A 151 4.87 -34.45 5.96
C ARG A 151 5.71 -35.72 6.23
N PRO A 152 5.30 -36.62 7.15
CA PRO A 152 6.04 -37.85 7.37
C PRO A 152 6.04 -38.67 6.07
N PRO A 153 7.12 -39.43 5.81
CA PRO A 153 7.25 -40.29 4.63
C PRO A 153 6.19 -41.39 4.59
#